data_AF-A0A5N7J4T1-F1
#
_entry.id   AF-A0A5N7J4T1-F1
#
_cell.length_a   1.000
_cell.length_b   1.000
_cell.length_c   1.000
_cell.angle_alpha   90.00
_cell.angle_beta   90.00
_cell.angle_gamma   90.00
#
_symmetry.space_group_name_H-M   'P 1'
#
loop_
_entity.id
_entity.type
_entity.pdbx_description
1 polymer ?
#
loop_
_entity_poly.entity_id
_entity_poly.type
_entity_poly.pdbx_seq_one_letter_code
_entity_poly.pdbx_strand_id
1 'polypeptide(L)'
;MDTFNAYIKELLDDRGINECDKKDLEFEIRDHLMLLENEYLNKGLSEKDAIKLSIRDFGESNFIGNSIKKNLPSHNKYIDFTIKERIQCLLSMFLVYFIFIFILSYVTFFSQIFDSIFII
;
A
#
# COMPACT_ATOMS: atom_id res chain seq x y z
N MET A 1 -25.39 -11.27 5.10
CA MET A 1 -24.08 -10.67 5.44
C MET A 1 -22.88 -11.39 4.82
N ASP A 2 -22.81 -12.73 4.87
CA ASP A 2 -21.64 -13.46 4.33
C ASP A 2 -21.41 -13.28 2.81
N THR A 3 -22.48 -13.07 2.04
CA THR A 3 -22.43 -12.90 0.58
C THR A 3 -21.69 -11.64 0.15
N PHE A 4 -21.89 -10.51 0.83
CA PHE A 4 -21.15 -9.28 0.52
C PHE A 4 -19.68 -9.41 0.89
N ASN A 5 -19.35 -10.02 2.03
CA ASN A 5 -17.96 -10.24 2.42
C ASN A 5 -17.25 -11.14 1.41
N ALA A 6 -17.90 -12.21 0.94
CA ALA A 6 -17.35 -13.07 -0.11
C ALA A 6 -17.12 -12.31 -1.42
N TYR A 7 -18.09 -11.51 -1.86
CA TYR A 7 -17.96 -10.68 -3.06
C TYR A 7 -16.84 -9.64 -2.95
N ILE A 8 -16.76 -8.91 -1.83
CA ILE A 8 -15.72 -7.90 -1.58
C ILE A 8 -14.36 -8.56 -1.57
N LYS A 9 -14.24 -9.71 -0.89
CA LYS A 9 -13.00 -10.47 -0.86
C LYS A 9 -12.59 -10.89 -2.26
N GLU A 10 -13.49 -11.48 -3.05
CA GLU A 10 -13.22 -11.84 -4.45
C GLU A 10 -12.84 -10.61 -5.30
N LEU A 11 -13.48 -9.47 -5.07
CA LEU A 11 -13.19 -8.23 -5.77
C LEU A 11 -11.77 -7.72 -5.44
N LEU A 12 -11.25 -7.95 -4.24
CA LEU A 12 -10.00 -7.38 -3.74
C LEU A 12 -8.84 -8.38 -3.54
N ASP A 13 -9.08 -9.70 -3.58
CA ASP A 13 -8.13 -10.72 -3.08
C ASP A 13 -6.77 -10.67 -3.80
N ASP A 14 -6.80 -10.50 -5.11
CA ASP A 14 -5.59 -10.51 -5.96
C ASP A 14 -5.12 -9.11 -6.37
N ARG A 15 -5.63 -8.06 -5.73
CA ARG A 15 -5.32 -6.69 -6.15
C ARG A 15 -4.14 -6.12 -5.39
N GLY A 16 -3.38 -5.29 -6.09
CA GLY A 16 -2.19 -4.67 -5.56
C GLY A 16 -2.47 -3.49 -4.63
N ILE A 17 -3.19 -3.77 -3.53
CA ILE A 17 -3.60 -2.81 -2.51
C ILE A 17 -2.93 -3.19 -1.19
N ASN A 18 -2.41 -2.21 -0.45
CA ASN A 18 -1.81 -2.47 0.85
C ASN A 18 -2.92 -2.82 1.85
N GLU A 19 -2.58 -3.48 2.95
CA GLU A 19 -3.60 -3.97 3.90
C GLU A 19 -4.44 -2.85 4.54
N CYS A 20 -3.87 -1.66 4.73
CA CYS A 20 -4.61 -0.51 5.29
C CYS A 20 -5.65 0.01 4.29
N ASP A 21 -5.22 0.33 3.07
CA ASP A 21 -6.08 0.80 1.99
C ASP A 21 -7.10 -0.27 1.58
N LYS A 22 -6.72 -1.56 1.66
CA LYS A 22 -7.61 -2.69 1.40
C LYS A 22 -8.75 -2.70 2.41
N LYS A 23 -8.44 -2.54 3.69
CA LYS A 23 -9.43 -2.53 4.77
C LYS A 23 -10.36 -1.31 4.68
N ASP A 24 -9.83 -0.14 4.36
CA ASP A 24 -10.63 1.07 4.17
C ASP A 24 -11.58 0.90 2.96
N LEU A 25 -11.07 0.34 1.87
CA LEU A 25 -11.87 0.06 0.67
C LEU A 25 -12.92 -1.04 0.92
N GLU A 26 -12.61 -2.07 1.70
CA GLU A 26 -13.57 -3.08 2.14
C GLU A 26 -14.76 -2.46 2.88
N PHE A 27 -14.48 -1.50 3.77
CA PHE A 27 -15.50 -0.80 4.54
C PHE A 27 -16.40 0.05 3.62
N GLU A 28 -15.80 0.84 2.73
CA GLU A 28 -16.52 1.72 1.81
C GLU A 28 -17.40 0.93 0.82
N ILE A 29 -16.88 -0.15 0.23
CA ILE A 29 -17.66 -1.00 -0.67
C ILE A 29 -18.84 -1.63 0.08
N ARG A 30 -18.62 -2.08 1.31
CA ARG A 30 -19.68 -2.70 2.12
C ARG A 30 -20.79 -1.73 2.44
N ASP A 31 -20.47 -0.51 2.85
CA ASP A 31 -21.46 0.53 3.12
C ASP A 31 -22.31 0.82 1.86
N HIS A 32 -21.69 0.92 0.69
CA HIS A 32 -22.41 1.10 -0.57
C HIS A 32 -23.32 -0.09 -0.93
N LEU A 33 -22.87 -1.33 -0.73
CA LEU A 33 -23.67 -2.52 -0.99
C LEU A 33 -24.89 -2.61 -0.06
N MET A 34 -24.72 -2.25 1.22
CA MET A 34 -25.81 -2.18 2.20
C MET A 34 -26.78 -1.06 1.89
N LEU A 35 -26.32 0.09 1.38
CA LEU A 35 -27.19 1.16 0.92
C LEU A 35 -28.09 0.68 -0.23
N LEU A 36 -27.50 0.03 -1.25
CA LEU A 36 -28.24 -0.55 -2.38
C LEU A 36 -29.22 -1.64 -1.93
N GLU A 37 -28.82 -2.49 -0.98
CA GLU A 37 -29.68 -3.53 -0.43
C GLU A 37 -30.93 -2.91 0.20
N ASN A 38 -30.74 -1.89 1.04
CA ASN A 38 -31.85 -1.18 1.68
C ASN A 38 -32.76 -0.50 0.65
N GLU A 39 -32.21 0.07 -0.42
CA GLU A 39 -33.03 0.61 -1.51
C GLU A 39 -33.90 -0.46 -2.18
N TYR A 40 -33.38 -1.67 -2.37
CA TYR A 40 -34.13 -2.78 -2.96
C TYR A 40 -35.15 -3.38 -1.99
N LEU A 41 -34.83 -3.48 -0.71
CA LEU A 41 -35.77 -3.86 0.33
C LEU A 41 -36.94 -2.87 0.42
N ASN A 42 -36.65 -1.56 0.34
CA ASN A 42 -37.67 -0.50 0.34
C ASN A 42 -38.56 -0.53 -0.91
N LYS A 43 -38.07 -1.10 -2.01
CA LYS A 43 -38.86 -1.36 -3.23
C LYS A 43 -39.72 -2.63 -3.13
N GLY A 44 -39.70 -3.32 -1.98
CA GLY A 44 -40.51 -4.51 -1.70
C GLY A 44 -39.91 -5.82 -2.20
N LEU A 45 -38.61 -5.85 -2.55
CA LEU A 45 -37.94 -7.09 -2.93
C LEU A 45 -37.59 -7.95 -1.72
N SER A 46 -37.44 -9.25 -1.96
CA SER A 46 -36.92 -10.17 -0.95
C SER A 46 -35.46 -9.85 -0.64
N GLU A 47 -35.02 -10.13 0.58
CA GLU A 47 -33.61 -9.95 1.00
C GLU A 47 -32.62 -10.63 0.05
N LYS A 48 -32.95 -11.85 -0.40
CA LYS A 48 -32.11 -12.58 -1.36
C LYS A 48 -31.98 -11.86 -2.71
N ASP A 49 -33.08 -11.31 -3.21
CA ASP A 49 -33.08 -10.58 -4.48
C ASP A 49 -32.40 -9.22 -4.33
N ALA A 50 -32.62 -8.53 -3.20
CA ALA A 50 -31.96 -7.27 -2.87
C ALA A 50 -30.44 -7.44 -2.86
N ILE A 51 -29.90 -8.43 -2.13
CA ILE A 51 -28.47 -8.73 -2.10
C ILE A 51 -27.92 -9.00 -3.50
N LYS A 52 -28.62 -9.81 -4.30
CA LYS A 52 -28.17 -10.17 -5.65
C LYS A 52 -28.14 -8.96 -6.59
N LEU A 53 -29.14 -8.09 -6.51
CA LEU A 53 -29.21 -6.86 -7.29
C LEU A 53 -28.15 -5.85 -6.85
N SER A 54 -27.89 -5.71 -5.54
CA SER A 54 -26.84 -4.85 -5.02
C SER A 54 -25.47 -5.22 -5.58
N ILE A 55 -25.12 -6.52 -5.58
CA ILE A 55 -23.85 -7.00 -6.14
C ILE A 55 -23.77 -6.74 -7.64
N ARG A 56 -24.83 -7.09 -8.38
CA ARG A 56 -24.88 -6.89 -9.84
C ARG A 56 -24.71 -5.41 -10.19
N ASP A 57 -25.45 -4.54 -9.51
CA ASP A 57 -25.49 -3.13 -9.87
C ASP A 57 -24.22 -2.42 -9.43
N PHE A 58 -23.67 -2.76 -8.27
CA PHE A 58 -22.36 -2.28 -7.84
C PHE A 58 -21.25 -2.69 -8.83
N GLY A 59 -21.28 -3.94 -9.32
CA GLY A 59 -20.24 -4.46 -10.20
C GLY A 59 -20.32 -3.96 -11.64
N GLU A 60 -21.44 -4.24 -12.33
CA GLU A 60 -21.55 -4.05 -13.78
C GLU A 60 -22.05 -2.66 -14.18
N SER A 61 -23.01 -2.12 -13.42
CA SER A 61 -23.68 -0.87 -13.80
C SER A 61 -23.10 0.37 -13.12
N ASN A 62 -22.45 0.21 -11.97
CA ASN A 62 -21.95 1.32 -11.18
C ASN A 62 -20.52 1.69 -11.61
N PHE A 63 -20.30 2.99 -11.78
CA PHE A 63 -19.01 3.57 -12.11
C PHE A 63 -17.92 3.17 -11.11
N ILE A 64 -18.25 3.09 -9.82
CA ILE A 64 -17.29 2.82 -8.74
C ILE A 64 -16.78 1.37 -8.82
N GLY A 65 -17.65 0.37 -8.89
CA GLY A 65 -17.21 -1.04 -8.97
C GLY A 65 -16.39 -1.33 -10.23
N ASN A 66 -16.79 -0.77 -11.38
CA ASN A 66 -16.05 -0.89 -12.64
C ASN A 66 -14.69 -0.18 -12.59
N SER A 67 -14.62 1.02 -12.01
CA SER A 67 -13.36 1.77 -11.90
C SER A 67 -12.39 1.09 -10.91
N ILE A 68 -12.90 0.55 -9.81
CA ILE A 68 -12.17 -0.34 -8.90
C ILE A 68 -11.57 -1.51 -9.71
N LYS A 69 -12.37 -2.25 -10.49
CA LYS A 69 -11.89 -3.39 -11.30
C LYS A 69 -10.87 -3.02 -12.38
N LYS A 70 -11.00 -1.83 -12.98
CA LYS A 70 -10.15 -1.36 -14.08
C LYS A 70 -8.84 -0.74 -13.63
N ASN A 71 -8.86 0.02 -12.54
CA ASN A 71 -7.74 0.88 -12.14
C ASN A 71 -6.82 0.22 -11.11
N LEU A 72 -7.32 -0.78 -10.37
CA LEU A 72 -6.50 -1.47 -9.40
C LEU A 72 -5.60 -2.51 -10.09
N PRO A 73 -4.29 -2.50 -9.82
CA PRO A 73 -3.37 -3.46 -10.41
C PRO A 73 -3.74 -4.89 -9.99
N SER A 74 -3.53 -5.84 -10.90
CA SER A 74 -3.85 -7.27 -10.71
C SER A 74 -2.88 -8.02 -9.78
N HIS A 75 -1.96 -7.29 -9.14
CA HIS A 75 -1.01 -7.80 -8.16
C HIS A 75 -0.38 -6.63 -7.42
N ASN A 76 0.04 -6.89 -6.17
CA ASN A 76 0.84 -5.98 -5.37
C ASN A 76 2.11 -5.56 -6.12
N LYS A 77 2.12 -4.36 -6.68
CA LYS A 77 3.32 -3.68 -7.17
C LYS A 77 3.99 -2.84 -6.07
N TYR A 78 3.80 -3.21 -4.81
CA TYR A 78 4.67 -2.67 -3.77
C TYR A 78 5.96 -3.48 -3.82
N ILE A 79 7.04 -2.80 -4.20
CA ILE A 79 8.38 -3.21 -3.75
C ILE A 79 8.38 -2.88 -2.26
N ASP A 80 7.77 -3.73 -1.45
CA ASP A 80 7.95 -3.63 -0.01
C ASP A 80 9.37 -4.10 0.26
N PHE A 81 10.25 -3.14 0.54
CA PHE A 81 11.60 -3.47 0.95
C PHE A 81 11.48 -4.32 2.22
N THR A 82 11.97 -5.55 2.12
CA THR A 82 12.02 -6.48 3.24
C THR A 82 12.73 -5.79 4.39
N ILE A 83 12.36 -6.08 5.65
CA ILE A 83 13.04 -5.53 6.83
C ILE A 83 14.57 -5.64 6.71
N LYS A 84 15.05 -6.74 6.12
CA LYS A 84 16.47 -6.95 5.79
C LYS A 84 17.04 -5.87 4.86
N GLU A 85 16.34 -5.52 3.78
CA GLU A 85 16.76 -4.50 2.81
C GLU A 85 16.75 -3.10 3.44
N ARG A 86 15.75 -2.81 4.29
CA ARG A 86 15.70 -1.55 5.06
C ARG A 86 16.87 -1.44 6.04
N ILE A 87 17.17 -2.51 6.78
CA ILE A 87 18.32 -2.57 7.69
C ILE A 87 19.64 -2.45 6.92
N GLN A 88 19.76 -3.12 5.77
CA GLN A 88 20.95 -3.05 4.92
C GLN A 88 21.19 -1.62 4.40
N CYS A 89 20.13 -0.92 3.95
CA CYS A 89 20.21 0.48 3.56
C CYS A 89 20.70 1.36 4.72
N LEU A 90 20.10 1.23 5.91
CA LEU A 90 20.50 1.99 7.09
C LEU A 90 21.98 1.74 7.46
N LEU A 91 22.40 0.47 7.51
CA LEU A 91 23.80 0.11 7.79
C LEU A 91 24.76 0.67 6.74
N SER A 92 24.38 0.65 5.46
CA SER A 92 25.20 1.21 4.38
C SER A 92 25.39 2.72 4.53
N MET A 93 24.35 3.46 4.93
CA MET A 93 24.44 4.90 5.18
C MET A 93 25.42 5.22 6.32
N PHE A 94 25.33 4.49 7.43
CA PHE A 94 26.28 4.64 8.54
C PHE A 94 27.71 4.32 8.12
N LEU A 95 27.91 3.24 7.35
CA LEU A 95 29.23 2.84 6.88
C LEU A 95 29.87 3.91 5.99
N VAL A 96 29.11 4.46 5.03
CA VAL A 96 29.59 5.55 4.17
C VAL A 96 29.94 6.79 4.99
N TYR A 97 29.11 7.14 5.98
CA TYR A 97 29.39 8.25 6.89
C TYR A 97 30.70 8.06 7.67
N PHE A 98 30.93 6.88 8.24
CA PHE A 98 32.17 6.60 8.98
C PHE A 98 33.41 6.62 8.08
N ILE A 99 33.32 6.07 6.86
CA ILE A 99 34.41 6.14 5.88
C ILE A 99 34.72 7.60 5.54
N PHE A 100 33.69 8.41 5.32
CA PHE A 100 33.86 9.82 5.01
C PHE A 100 34.58 10.59 6.14
N ILE A 101 34.15 10.39 7.39
CA ILE A 101 34.82 10.99 8.57
C ILE A 101 36.26 10.49 8.71
N PHE A 102 36.51 9.20 8.48
CA PHE A 102 37.85 8.64 8.54
C PHE A 102 38.79 9.27 7.52
N ILE A 103 38.33 9.44 6.28
CA ILE A 103 39.11 10.11 5.22
C ILE A 103 39.40 11.57 5.59
N LEU A 104 38.40 12.32 6.06
CA LEU A 104 38.60 13.72 6.46
C LEU A 104 39.59 13.87 7.62
N SER A 105 39.50 12.97 8.61
CA SER A 105 40.43 12.93 9.73
C SER A 105 41.86 12.65 9.26
N TYR A 106 42.03 11.67 8.36
CA TYR A 106 43.33 11.32 7.80
C TYR A 106 43.96 12.46 7.01
N VAL A 107 43.17 13.15 6.16
CA VAL A 107 43.63 14.32 5.40
C VAL A 107 44.08 15.45 6.33
N THR A 108 43.30 15.73 7.38
CA THR A 108 43.62 16.78 8.36
C THR A 108 44.90 16.46 9.12
N PHE A 109 45.05 15.21 9.58
CA PHE A 109 46.24 14.74 10.28
C PHE A 109 47.50 14.83 9.41
N PHE A 110 47.41 14.40 8.14
CA PHE A 110 48.53 14.49 7.22
C PHE A 110 48.92 15.94 6.93
N SER A 111 47.95 16.85 6.78
CA SER A 111 48.22 18.28 6.62
C SER A 111 49.02 18.84 7.81
N GLN A 112 48.62 18.51 9.04
CA GLN A 112 49.32 18.96 10.25
C GLN A 112 50.76 18.42 10.35
N ILE A 113 50.98 17.16 9.98
CA ILE A 113 52.33 16.57 9.94
C ILE A 113 53.18 17.26 8.88
N PHE A 114 52.64 17.48 7.68
CA PHE A 114 53.35 18.14 6.60
C PHE A 114 53.79 19.57 7.01
N ASP A 115 52.88 20.35 7.58
CA ASP A 115 53.17 21.69 8.09
C ASP A 115 54.25 21.66 9.18
N SER A 116 54.24 20.65 10.06
CA SER A 116 55.21 20.52 11.16
C SER A 116 56.61 20.10 10.69
N ILE A 117 56.73 19.40 9.56
CA ILE A 117 58.01 18.89 9.02
C ILE A 117 58.67 19.89 8.07
N PHE A 118 57.87 20.62 7.27
CA PHE A 118 58.39 21.54 6.24
C PHE A 118 58.46 23.01 6.68
N ILE A 119 57.97 23.35 7.89
CA ILE A 119 58.21 24.65 8.53
C ILE A 119 59.29 24.47 9.62
N ILE A 120 60.49 24.06 9.21
CA ILE A 120 61.79 24.24 9.91
C ILE A 120 62.82 24.57 8.81
#